data_AF-A0A7V3I3Y4-F1
#
_entry.id   AF-A0A7V3I3Y4-F1
#
_cell.length_a   1.000
_cell.length_b   1.000
_cell.length_c   1.000
_cell.angle_alpha   90.00
_cell.angle_beta   90.00
_cell.angle_gamma   90.00
#
_symmetry.space_group_name_H-M   'P 1'
#
loop_
_entity.id
_entity.type
_entity.pdbx_description
1 polymer ?
#
loop_
_entity_poly.entity_id
_entity_poly.type
_entity_poly.pdbx_seq_one_letter_code
_entity_poly.pdbx_strand_id
1 'polypeptide(L)'
;MNSPITIPLVNLDRSDAPLGVVSMPVPGDADYSVAVEGRASQSVPVGFWPRSERAPGGPKRPRRTLLFFENTPDRPPEVHLIAGSAQEPYETGAPWRVEVVALEDVFRHRDEQYWHYLKQPCQVRLHAPLPRGGHAAFSLAIRNEFGLHLWQFVQAQKLWSGPLVEAWRIGGHIYTGDESPLPMSRLNDVNDILAYPDNTVAASVYLLLFANGTAQVTAHWINGRIYGAVGNQKGVPVVVFAGSAGLDFSASDHLSSPAHPASLEESDDGAVWQPFADTRIVIRHEPTGDGTTAVDVEVQGSAEGLVQGAARSVTWHMGLGDAAPSIARCIAPPDWYARCCEFAPFPIELVDGEFDRLGRVCAEALLRNSVTGRFT
;
A
#
# COMPACT_ATOMS: atom_id res chain seq x y z
N MET A 1 -39.73 -10.69 -0.05
CA MET A 1 -38.57 -9.78 -0.20
C MET A 1 -37.89 -9.75 1.15
N ASN A 2 -36.60 -10.10 1.21
CA ASN A 2 -35.85 -9.97 2.46
C ASN A 2 -35.66 -8.47 2.72
N SER A 3 -35.99 -8.01 3.92
CA SER A 3 -35.72 -6.62 4.32
C SER A 3 -34.23 -6.31 4.15
N PRO A 4 -33.87 -5.11 3.65
CA PRO A 4 -32.47 -4.70 3.55
C PRO A 4 -31.80 -4.79 4.92
N ILE A 5 -30.60 -5.36 4.96
CA ILE A 5 -29.81 -5.41 6.18
C ILE A 5 -29.11 -4.07 6.34
N THR A 6 -29.38 -3.38 7.45
CA THR A 6 -28.77 -2.09 7.78
C THR A 6 -27.64 -2.32 8.77
N ILE A 7 -26.47 -1.73 8.50
CA ILE A 7 -25.25 -1.90 9.30
C ILE A 7 -24.75 -0.50 9.67
N PRO A 8 -24.75 -0.13 10.97
CA PRO A 8 -24.23 1.16 11.41
C PRO A 8 -22.70 1.13 11.39
N LEU A 9 -22.07 1.99 10.61
CA LEU A 9 -20.62 2.10 10.60
C LEU A 9 -20.10 2.92 11.78
N VAL A 10 -18.91 2.58 12.24
CA VAL A 10 -18.16 3.34 13.25
C VAL A 10 -16.99 4.03 12.55
N ASN A 11 -16.88 5.35 12.72
CA ASN A 11 -15.74 6.11 12.22
C ASN A 11 -14.54 5.91 13.17
N LEU A 12 -13.41 5.43 12.64
CA LEU A 12 -12.20 5.19 13.42
C LEU A 12 -11.50 6.50 13.75
N ASP A 13 -11.39 7.33 12.72
CA ASP A 13 -10.73 8.60 12.78
C ASP A 13 -11.86 9.61 12.87
N ARG A 14 -12.01 10.33 14.00
CA ARG A 14 -13.03 11.39 14.20
C ARG A 14 -12.79 12.61 13.29
N SER A 15 -12.53 12.34 12.02
CA SER A 15 -12.24 13.30 10.98
C SER A 15 -13.55 13.78 10.36
N ASP A 16 -13.61 15.08 10.11
CA ASP A 16 -14.65 15.71 9.29
C ASP A 16 -14.37 15.52 7.79
N ALA A 17 -13.72 14.41 7.44
CA ALA A 17 -13.33 14.11 6.08
C ALA A 17 -14.58 13.98 5.19
N PRO A 18 -14.59 14.61 4.00
CA PRO A 18 -15.77 14.64 3.12
C PRO A 18 -16.05 13.30 2.44
N LEU A 19 -15.13 12.35 2.53
CA LEU A 19 -15.21 11.04 1.92
C LEU A 19 -14.93 9.96 2.96
N GLY A 20 -15.66 8.86 2.88
CA GLY A 20 -15.48 7.70 3.74
C GLY A 20 -15.10 6.46 2.94
N VAL A 21 -14.31 5.60 3.57
CA VAL A 21 -13.97 4.26 3.06
C VAL A 21 -14.18 3.21 4.14
N VAL A 22 -14.75 2.07 3.75
CA VAL A 22 -14.83 0.88 4.60
C VAL A 22 -14.58 -0.38 3.78
N SER A 23 -13.85 -1.33 4.37
CA SER A 23 -13.72 -2.68 3.86
C SER A 23 -14.80 -3.56 4.52
N MET A 24 -15.93 -3.75 3.83
CA MET A 24 -17.07 -4.52 4.33
C MET A 24 -16.93 -6.00 3.98
N PRO A 25 -17.00 -6.92 4.97
CA PRO A 25 -17.25 -8.32 4.67
C PRO A 25 -18.69 -8.50 4.19
N VAL A 26 -18.90 -9.48 3.30
CA VAL A 26 -20.20 -9.79 2.70
C VAL A 26 -20.57 -11.26 3.01
N PRO A 27 -21.79 -11.54 3.50
CA PRO A 27 -22.24 -12.91 3.77
C PRO A 27 -22.17 -13.78 2.51
N GLY A 28 -21.74 -15.03 2.65
CA GLY A 28 -21.56 -15.95 1.50
C GLY A 28 -22.85 -16.56 0.94
N ASP A 29 -23.99 -16.33 1.58
CA ASP A 29 -25.28 -16.96 1.26
C ASP A 29 -26.04 -16.26 0.13
N ALA A 30 -25.78 -14.97 -0.14
CA ALA A 30 -26.46 -14.21 -1.18
C ALA A 30 -25.55 -13.21 -1.92
N ASP A 31 -26.01 -12.80 -3.10
CA ASP A 31 -25.41 -11.71 -3.86
C ASP A 31 -25.94 -10.39 -3.32
N TYR A 32 -25.03 -9.58 -2.78
CA TYR A 32 -25.34 -8.27 -2.23
C TYR A 32 -24.54 -7.20 -2.96
N SER A 33 -25.23 -6.12 -3.34
CA SER A 33 -24.60 -4.82 -3.53
C SER A 33 -24.60 -4.06 -2.20
N VAL A 34 -23.61 -3.21 -2.02
CA VAL A 34 -23.40 -2.43 -0.81
C VAL A 34 -23.53 -0.96 -1.17
N ALA A 35 -24.39 -0.22 -0.48
CA ALA A 35 -24.57 1.21 -0.68
C ALA A 35 -24.83 1.93 0.64
N VAL A 36 -24.64 3.24 0.65
CA VAL A 36 -25.03 4.11 1.76
C VAL A 36 -26.33 4.82 1.37
N GLU A 37 -27.37 4.71 2.19
CA GLU A 37 -28.68 5.31 1.88
C GLU A 37 -28.58 6.84 1.86
N GLY A 38 -29.19 7.44 0.83
CA GLY A 38 -29.27 8.90 0.69
C GLY A 38 -27.94 9.59 0.36
N ARG A 39 -26.88 8.85 0.02
CA ARG A 39 -25.56 9.40 -0.32
C ARG A 39 -25.01 8.80 -1.61
N ALA A 40 -24.17 9.56 -2.31
CA ALA A 40 -23.38 8.95 -3.37
C ALA A 40 -22.47 7.90 -2.75
N SER A 41 -22.47 6.69 -3.33
CA SER A 41 -21.63 5.59 -2.89
C SER A 41 -21.18 4.74 -4.07
N GLN A 42 -20.05 4.07 -3.91
CA GLN A 42 -19.42 3.20 -4.90
C GLN A 42 -18.89 1.97 -4.18
N SER A 43 -19.21 0.79 -4.69
CA SER A 43 -18.73 -0.47 -4.12
C SER A 43 -17.84 -1.23 -5.11
N VAL A 44 -16.76 -1.83 -4.63
CA VAL A 44 -15.79 -2.60 -5.44
C VAL A 44 -15.47 -3.93 -4.75
N PRO A 45 -15.74 -5.08 -5.38
CA PRO A 45 -15.38 -6.38 -4.81
C PRO A 45 -13.86 -6.58 -4.84
N VAL A 46 -13.26 -6.95 -3.70
CA VAL A 46 -11.79 -7.13 -3.57
C VAL A 46 -11.37 -8.52 -3.08
N GLY A 47 -12.33 -9.36 -2.69
CA GLY A 47 -12.10 -10.75 -2.35
C GLY A 47 -13.32 -11.59 -2.67
N PHE A 48 -13.11 -12.83 -3.07
CA PHE A 48 -14.18 -13.75 -3.46
C PHE A 48 -14.13 -15.02 -2.62
N TRP A 49 -15.29 -15.64 -2.38
CA TRP A 49 -15.35 -16.90 -1.66
C TRP A 49 -14.71 -18.02 -2.49
N PRO A 50 -13.80 -18.85 -1.95
CA PRO A 50 -13.09 -19.89 -2.72
C PRO A 50 -14.01 -20.92 -3.40
N ARG A 51 -15.25 -21.07 -2.92
CA ARG A 51 -16.28 -22.01 -3.44
C ARG A 51 -17.49 -21.29 -4.05
N SER A 52 -17.40 -20.00 -4.34
CA SER A 52 -18.52 -19.29 -4.97
C SER A 52 -18.83 -19.80 -6.37
N GLU A 53 -17.79 -20.27 -7.08
CA GLU A 53 -17.95 -21.04 -8.31
C GLU A 53 -18.39 -22.47 -7.95
N ARG A 54 -19.65 -22.65 -7.55
CA ARG A 54 -20.23 -24.00 -7.33
C ARG A 54 -20.19 -24.87 -8.59
N ALA A 55 -20.03 -24.24 -9.76
CA ALA A 55 -19.73 -24.85 -11.06
C ALA A 55 -18.78 -23.91 -11.84
N PRO A 56 -17.97 -24.41 -12.78
CA PRO A 56 -17.19 -23.56 -13.69
C PRO A 56 -18.09 -22.54 -14.39
N GLY A 57 -17.77 -21.25 -14.25
CA GLY A 57 -18.59 -20.15 -14.80
C GLY A 57 -19.77 -19.71 -13.92
N GLY A 58 -19.92 -20.23 -12.69
CA GLY A 58 -20.89 -19.71 -11.73
C GLY A 58 -20.55 -18.29 -11.24
N PRO A 59 -21.52 -17.54 -10.69
CA PRO A 59 -21.30 -16.18 -10.24
C PRO A 59 -20.26 -16.13 -9.11
N LYS A 60 -19.24 -15.29 -9.28
CA LYS A 60 -18.26 -15.02 -8.24
C LYS A 60 -18.92 -14.20 -7.14
N ARG A 61 -19.00 -14.75 -5.94
CA ARG A 61 -19.61 -14.08 -4.79
C ARG A 61 -18.55 -13.28 -4.05
N PRO A 62 -18.74 -11.97 -3.87
CA PRO A 62 -17.82 -11.19 -3.07
C PRO A 62 -17.83 -11.71 -1.63
N ARG A 63 -16.63 -11.93 -1.10
CA ARG A 63 -16.37 -12.14 0.32
C ARG A 63 -16.12 -10.80 1.01
N ARG A 64 -15.54 -9.85 0.29
CA ARG A 64 -15.20 -8.52 0.79
C ARG A 64 -15.35 -7.47 -0.31
N THR A 65 -15.87 -6.32 0.09
CA THR A 65 -16.15 -5.19 -0.78
C THR A 65 -15.58 -3.92 -0.15
N LEU A 66 -14.83 -3.15 -0.92
CA LEU A 66 -14.51 -1.77 -0.56
C LEU A 66 -15.72 -0.91 -0.90
N LEU A 67 -16.23 -0.18 0.09
CA LEU A 67 -17.29 0.80 -0.08
C LEU A 67 -16.71 2.18 0.14
N PHE A 68 -16.95 3.06 -0.84
CA PHE A 68 -16.63 4.47 -0.81
C PHE A 68 -17.92 5.27 -0.81
N PHE A 69 -17.96 6.38 -0.09
CA PHE A 69 -19.17 7.18 0.03
C PHE A 69 -18.87 8.63 0.41
N GLU A 70 -19.79 9.53 0.10
CA GLU A 70 -19.78 10.89 0.65
C GLU A 70 -20.04 10.82 2.16
N ASN A 71 -19.14 11.42 2.93
CA ASN A 71 -19.22 11.41 4.38
C ASN A 71 -19.71 12.76 4.89
N THR A 72 -20.63 12.71 5.86
CA THR A 72 -21.12 13.88 6.57
C THR A 72 -20.85 13.70 8.06
N PRO A 73 -20.26 14.70 8.75
CA PRO A 73 -19.89 14.57 10.17
C PRO A 73 -21.07 14.26 11.10
N ASP A 74 -22.26 14.77 10.75
CA ASP A 74 -23.41 14.83 11.65
C ASP A 74 -24.10 13.48 11.91
N ARG A 75 -23.85 12.46 11.08
CA ARG A 75 -24.48 11.14 11.24
C ARG A 75 -23.55 10.01 10.79
N PRO A 76 -23.30 8.99 11.65
CA PRO A 76 -22.56 7.81 11.25
C PRO A 76 -23.24 7.15 10.05
N PRO A 77 -22.48 6.79 9.01
CA PRO A 77 -23.05 6.23 7.79
C PRO A 77 -23.73 4.89 8.08
N GLU A 78 -24.97 4.75 7.62
CA GLU A 78 -25.69 3.48 7.63
C GLU A 78 -25.52 2.81 6.26
N VAL A 79 -24.95 1.61 6.29
CA VAL A 79 -24.74 0.79 5.09
C VAL A 79 -25.91 -0.15 4.91
N HIS A 80 -26.47 -0.14 3.71
CA HIS A 80 -27.55 -1.04 3.32
C HIS A 80 -27.00 -2.11 2.39
N LEU A 81 -27.23 -3.37 2.76
CA LEU A 81 -27.07 -4.48 1.84
C LEU A 81 -28.33 -4.63 1.01
N ILE A 82 -28.19 -4.39 -0.29
CA ILE A 82 -29.26 -4.49 -1.26
C ILE A 82 -29.10 -5.81 -1.97
N ALA A 83 -30.13 -6.65 -1.95
CA ALA A 83 -30.12 -7.91 -2.69
C ALA A 83 -29.98 -7.61 -4.19
N GLY A 84 -28.95 -8.17 -4.82
CA GLY A 84 -28.62 -7.89 -6.21
C GLY A 84 -27.19 -8.28 -6.54
N SER A 85 -26.88 -8.44 -7.82
CA SER A 85 -25.51 -8.66 -8.26
C SER A 85 -24.62 -7.49 -7.84
N ALA A 86 -23.35 -7.79 -7.53
CA ALA A 86 -22.34 -6.75 -7.35
C ALA A 86 -22.38 -5.79 -8.55
N GLN A 87 -22.28 -4.49 -8.30
CA GLN A 87 -22.09 -3.55 -9.40
C GLN A 87 -20.77 -3.89 -10.09
N GLU A 88 -20.86 -4.11 -11.41
CA GLU A 88 -19.68 -4.18 -12.25
C GLU A 88 -18.87 -2.89 -12.11
N PRO A 89 -17.53 -2.95 -12.15
CA PRO A 89 -16.70 -1.75 -12.18
C PRO A 89 -17.16 -0.82 -13.30
N TYR A 90 -17.21 0.48 -13.01
CA TYR A 90 -17.66 1.44 -14.01
C TYR A 90 -16.59 1.60 -15.09
N GLU A 91 -16.99 1.55 -16.37
CA GLU A 91 -16.08 1.80 -17.48
C GLU A 91 -15.63 3.28 -17.57
N THR A 92 -16.40 4.19 -16.97
CA THR A 92 -16.10 5.63 -16.91
C THR A 92 -16.12 6.11 -15.46
N GLY A 93 -15.05 6.79 -15.04
CA GLY A 93 -14.96 7.42 -13.71
C GLY A 93 -14.36 8.81 -13.78
N ALA A 94 -14.06 9.39 -12.62
CA ALA A 94 -13.46 10.71 -12.53
C ALA A 94 -12.22 10.81 -13.47
N PRO A 95 -12.13 11.82 -14.35
CA PRO A 95 -11.15 11.84 -15.44
C PRO A 95 -9.76 12.28 -14.98
N TRP A 96 -9.24 11.62 -13.94
CA TRP A 96 -7.86 11.75 -13.53
C TRP A 96 -6.94 11.28 -14.65
N ARG A 97 -5.83 12.00 -14.81
CA ARG A 97 -4.72 11.57 -15.67
C ARG A 97 -3.54 11.19 -14.79
N VAL A 98 -3.14 9.93 -14.89
CA VAL A 98 -1.96 9.37 -14.21
C VAL A 98 -0.90 9.13 -15.27
N GLU A 99 0.25 9.79 -15.11
CA GLU A 99 1.37 9.67 -16.04
C GLU A 99 2.60 9.15 -15.32
N VAL A 100 3.33 8.25 -15.98
CA VAL A 100 4.70 7.93 -15.61
C VAL A 100 5.61 8.72 -16.53
N VAL A 101 6.40 9.63 -15.96
CA VAL A 101 7.34 10.47 -16.67
C VAL A 101 8.74 9.97 -16.39
N ALA A 102 9.43 9.54 -17.43
CA ALA A 102 10.87 9.31 -17.37
C ALA A 102 11.59 10.65 -17.14
N LEU A 103 12.50 10.67 -16.17
CA LEU A 103 13.39 11.79 -15.92
C LEU A 103 14.64 11.65 -16.81
N GLU A 104 15.61 12.55 -16.63
CA GLU A 104 16.86 12.47 -17.38
C GLU A 104 17.55 11.12 -17.18
N ASP A 105 17.87 10.46 -18.29
CA ASP A 105 18.56 9.19 -18.30
C ASP A 105 19.95 9.37 -17.67
N VAL A 106 20.30 8.51 -16.70
CA VAL A 106 21.62 8.54 -16.07
C VAL A 106 22.49 7.44 -16.68
N PHE A 107 23.50 7.87 -17.44
CA PHE A 107 24.48 6.99 -18.08
C PHE A 107 25.69 6.80 -17.18
N ARG A 108 26.04 5.55 -16.86
CA ARG A 108 27.15 5.24 -15.92
C ARG A 108 28.55 5.30 -16.55
N HIS A 109 28.66 5.09 -17.86
CA HIS A 109 29.91 5.25 -18.60
C HIS A 109 29.60 5.41 -20.09
N ARG A 110 30.22 6.40 -20.73
CA ARG A 110 30.24 6.55 -22.20
C ARG A 110 31.69 6.34 -22.63
N ASP A 111 32.09 5.09 -22.81
CA ASP A 111 33.28 4.81 -23.63
C ASP A 111 32.81 4.61 -25.08
N GLU A 112 33.66 4.89 -26.06
CA GLU A 112 33.29 4.84 -27.48
C GLU A 112 32.82 3.44 -27.95
N GLN A 113 33.02 2.41 -27.13
CA GLN A 113 32.83 1.01 -27.52
C GLN A 113 31.76 0.24 -26.74
N TYR A 114 31.29 0.70 -25.57
CA TYR A 114 30.33 -0.07 -24.75
C TYR A 114 29.38 0.80 -23.91
N TRP A 115 28.10 0.43 -23.89
CA TRP A 115 27.08 0.95 -22.98
C TRP A 115 27.01 0.03 -21.76
N HIS A 116 27.44 0.50 -20.58
CA HIS A 116 27.50 -0.37 -19.42
C HIS A 116 26.27 -0.34 -18.51
N TYR A 117 25.45 0.71 -18.56
CA TYR A 117 24.16 0.75 -17.83
C TYR A 117 23.33 1.99 -18.19
N LEU A 118 22.05 1.82 -18.49
CA LEU A 118 21.06 2.90 -18.66
C LEU A 118 20.12 2.90 -17.45
N LYS A 119 20.14 3.98 -16.67
CA LYS A 119 19.12 4.23 -15.65
C LYS A 119 18.05 5.14 -16.22
N GLN A 120 16.80 4.80 -15.95
CA GLN A 120 15.67 5.63 -16.29
C GLN A 120 14.85 5.92 -15.02
N PRO A 121 15.28 6.89 -14.19
CA PRO A 121 14.49 7.35 -13.06
C PRO A 121 13.11 7.80 -13.53
N CYS A 122 12.07 7.50 -12.75
CA CYS A 122 10.70 7.85 -13.12
C CYS A 122 10.02 8.67 -12.02
N GLN A 123 9.05 9.48 -12.44
CA GLN A 123 8.15 10.22 -11.57
C GLN A 123 6.70 9.94 -11.98
N VAL A 124 5.82 9.75 -11.00
CA VAL A 124 4.38 9.68 -11.24
C VAL A 124 3.82 11.08 -11.14
N ARG A 125 3.08 11.51 -12.16
CA ARG A 125 2.34 12.77 -12.17
C ARG A 125 0.84 12.51 -12.17
N LEU A 126 0.15 13.25 -11.33
CA LEU A 126 -1.29 13.18 -11.16
C LEU A 126 -1.89 14.53 -11.57
N HIS A 127 -2.91 14.47 -12.42
CA HIS A 127 -3.71 15.62 -12.78
C HIS A 127 -5.16 15.36 -12.35
N ALA A 128 -5.65 16.18 -11.42
CA ALA A 128 -7.04 16.14 -11.00
C ALA A 128 -7.95 16.75 -12.07
N PRO A 129 -9.19 16.27 -12.21
CA PRO A 129 -10.15 16.77 -13.18
C PRO A 129 -10.83 18.09 -12.75
N LEU A 130 -10.07 19.03 -12.18
CA LEU A 130 -10.60 20.27 -11.60
C LEU A 130 -10.22 21.49 -12.46
N PRO A 131 -11.10 22.51 -12.61
CA PRO A 131 -10.84 23.70 -13.45
C PRO A 131 -9.62 24.54 -13.02
N ARG A 132 -9.25 24.47 -11.74
CA ARG A 132 -8.04 25.09 -11.17
C ARG A 132 -7.03 24.04 -10.72
N GLY A 133 -7.13 22.82 -11.26
CA GLY A 133 -6.43 21.64 -10.75
C GLY A 133 -4.93 21.86 -10.69
N GLY A 134 -4.37 21.73 -9.49
CA GLY A 134 -2.94 21.57 -9.32
C GLY A 134 -2.48 20.25 -9.95
N HIS A 135 -1.17 20.07 -10.04
CA HIS A 135 -0.59 18.77 -10.31
C HIS A 135 0.19 18.33 -9.07
N ALA A 136 0.12 17.04 -8.79
CA ALA A 136 0.97 16.38 -7.80
C ALA A 136 1.95 15.50 -8.56
N ALA A 137 3.19 15.44 -8.10
CA ALA A 137 4.14 14.49 -8.61
C ALA A 137 4.92 13.84 -7.48
N PHE A 138 5.22 12.55 -7.61
CA PHE A 138 6.02 11.84 -6.63
C PHE A 138 6.87 10.72 -7.24
N SER A 139 7.94 10.38 -6.55
CA SER A 139 8.79 9.22 -6.84
C SER A 139 9.08 8.46 -5.55
N LEU A 140 9.03 7.12 -5.62
CA LEU A 140 9.57 6.30 -4.54
C LEU A 140 11.08 6.22 -4.67
N ALA A 141 11.77 6.23 -3.53
CA ALA A 141 13.22 6.20 -3.51
C ALA A 141 13.78 5.47 -2.28
N ILE A 142 15.08 5.19 -2.34
CA ILE A 142 15.91 4.80 -1.20
C ILE A 142 16.98 5.88 -1.02
N ARG A 143 17.18 6.36 0.21
CA ARG A 143 18.26 7.27 0.57
C ARG A 143 19.36 6.51 1.30
N ASN A 144 20.60 6.64 0.84
CA ASN A 144 21.77 6.02 1.49
C ASN A 144 23.02 6.91 1.39
N GLU A 145 24.18 6.36 1.75
CA GLU A 145 25.49 7.04 1.70
C GLU A 145 25.91 7.52 0.30
N PHE A 146 25.34 6.94 -0.76
CA PHE A 146 25.58 7.32 -2.16
C PHE A 146 24.55 8.33 -2.69
N GLY A 147 23.60 8.76 -1.86
CA GLY A 147 22.58 9.74 -2.22
C GLY A 147 21.18 9.16 -2.37
N LEU A 148 20.40 9.76 -3.28
CA LEU A 148 18.99 9.49 -3.47
C LEU A 148 18.76 8.64 -4.72
N HIS A 149 18.25 7.43 -4.52
CA HIS A 149 18.04 6.44 -5.58
C HIS A 149 16.57 6.35 -5.90
N LEU A 150 16.16 6.92 -7.03
CA LEU A 150 14.76 6.91 -7.48
C LEU A 150 14.41 5.56 -8.12
N TRP A 151 13.13 5.17 -8.01
CA TRP A 151 12.59 4.03 -8.75
C TRP A 151 12.67 4.23 -10.27
N GLN A 152 12.77 3.13 -10.99
CA GLN A 152 13.04 3.08 -12.42
C GLN A 152 12.09 2.11 -13.12
N PHE A 153 11.98 2.28 -14.44
CA PHE A 153 11.17 1.44 -15.33
C PHE A 153 9.75 1.25 -14.80
N VAL A 154 9.17 2.35 -14.35
CA VAL A 154 7.89 2.35 -13.65
C VAL A 154 6.75 2.11 -14.63
N GLN A 155 5.80 1.26 -14.23
CA GLN A 155 4.58 0.98 -14.98
C GLN A 155 3.35 1.29 -14.14
N ALA A 156 2.34 1.87 -14.76
CA ALA A 156 1.06 2.16 -14.14
C ALA A 156 -0.06 1.32 -14.77
N GLN A 157 -0.91 0.74 -13.94
CA GLN A 157 -2.06 -0.06 -14.33
C GLN A 157 -3.29 0.46 -13.59
N LYS A 158 -4.30 0.93 -14.33
CA LYS A 158 -5.62 1.19 -13.76
C LYS A 158 -6.25 -0.15 -13.38
N LEU A 159 -6.65 -0.28 -12.12
CA LEU A 159 -7.27 -1.49 -11.58
C LEU A 159 -8.79 -1.48 -11.81
N TRP A 160 -9.42 -0.34 -11.52
CA TRP A 160 -10.85 -0.10 -11.69
C TRP A 160 -11.15 1.40 -11.65
N SER A 161 -12.36 1.77 -12.06
CA SER A 161 -12.83 3.15 -12.12
C SER A 161 -14.27 3.25 -11.64
N GLY A 162 -14.67 4.45 -11.20
CA GLY A 162 -16.03 4.73 -10.75
C GLY A 162 -16.32 6.22 -10.52
N PRO A 163 -17.58 6.54 -10.20
CA PRO A 163 -18.04 7.92 -10.10
C PRO A 163 -17.42 8.68 -8.93
N LEU A 164 -17.07 8.00 -7.84
CA LEU A 164 -16.46 8.62 -6.66
C LEU A 164 -14.94 8.47 -6.64
N VAL A 165 -14.44 7.32 -7.09
CA VAL A 165 -13.03 6.98 -7.00
C VAL A 165 -12.61 6.07 -8.14
N GLU A 166 -11.35 6.20 -8.56
CA GLU A 166 -10.66 5.21 -9.38
C GLU A 166 -9.39 4.73 -8.67
N ALA A 167 -8.93 3.52 -9.02
CA ALA A 167 -7.76 2.91 -8.41
C ALA A 167 -6.70 2.52 -9.42
N TRP A 168 -5.44 2.72 -9.03
CA TRP A 168 -4.27 2.37 -9.81
C TRP A 168 -3.27 1.57 -8.98
N ARG A 169 -2.55 0.69 -9.67
CA ARG A 169 -1.32 0.09 -9.19
C ARG A 169 -0.18 0.63 -10.01
N ILE A 170 0.87 1.10 -9.36
CA ILE A 170 2.08 1.58 -10.00
C ILE A 170 3.26 0.79 -9.43
N GLY A 171 4.19 0.34 -10.25
CA GLY A 171 5.30 -0.49 -9.79
C GLY A 171 6.57 -0.25 -10.59
N GLY A 172 7.71 -0.38 -9.91
CA GLY A 172 9.05 -0.29 -10.48
C GLY A 172 10.06 -0.90 -9.53
N HIS A 173 11.32 -0.59 -9.73
CA HIS A 173 12.40 -1.06 -8.85
C HIS A 173 13.41 0.05 -8.59
N ILE A 174 14.09 -0.03 -7.46
CA ILE A 174 15.07 0.95 -7.00
C ILE A 174 16.42 0.25 -6.86
N TYR A 175 17.42 0.70 -7.59
CA TYR A 175 18.81 0.27 -7.40
C TYR A 175 19.42 1.04 -6.24
N THR A 176 20.13 0.38 -5.33
CA THR A 176 20.67 1.01 -4.10
C THR A 176 22.19 0.86 -3.98
N GLY A 177 22.84 0.27 -4.98
CA GLY A 177 24.29 0.08 -5.00
C GLY A 177 25.07 1.38 -5.19
N ASP A 178 26.38 1.33 -4.90
CA ASP A 178 27.32 2.40 -5.23
C ASP A 178 27.28 2.70 -6.74
N GLU A 179 27.02 3.96 -7.07
CA GLU A 179 26.88 4.44 -8.44
C GLU A 179 28.20 4.88 -9.07
N SER A 180 29.29 4.92 -8.29
CA SER A 180 30.62 5.35 -8.77
C SER A 180 31.04 4.56 -10.03
N PRO A 181 31.71 5.21 -11.01
CA PRO A 181 32.23 4.52 -12.18
C PRO A 181 33.15 3.37 -11.76
N LEU A 182 32.91 2.17 -12.31
CA LEU A 182 33.81 1.05 -12.08
C LEU A 182 35.04 1.23 -12.99
N PRO A 183 36.26 1.26 -12.43
CA PRO A 183 37.46 1.31 -13.26
C PRO A 183 37.55 0.02 -14.09
N MET A 184 38.08 0.14 -15.31
CA MET A 184 38.16 -0.98 -16.26
C MET A 184 38.91 -2.20 -15.70
N SER A 185 39.90 -1.96 -14.82
CA SER A 185 40.60 -3.02 -14.09
C SER A 185 39.65 -3.87 -13.24
N ARG A 186 38.75 -3.25 -12.48
CA ARG A 186 37.74 -3.98 -11.71
C ARG A 186 36.71 -4.68 -12.58
N LEU A 187 36.31 -4.10 -13.71
CA LEU A 187 35.39 -4.77 -14.62
C LEU A 187 36.03 -6.05 -15.21
N ASN A 188 37.32 -5.96 -15.56
CA ASN A 188 38.10 -7.09 -16.05
C ASN A 188 38.30 -8.18 -14.99
N ASP A 189 38.40 -7.81 -13.72
CA ASP A 189 38.39 -8.75 -12.59
C ASP A 189 37.02 -9.43 -12.41
N VAL A 190 35.94 -8.79 -12.88
CA VAL A 190 34.55 -9.26 -12.80
C VAL A 190 34.11 -9.98 -14.09
N ASN A 191 35.05 -10.28 -15.01
CA ASN A 191 34.81 -10.90 -16.34
C ASN A 191 34.03 -12.23 -16.35
N ASP A 192 33.64 -12.79 -15.21
CA ASP A 192 32.85 -14.02 -15.10
C ASP A 192 31.50 -13.86 -14.37
N ILE A 193 31.07 -12.64 -14.04
CA ILE A 193 29.79 -12.48 -13.33
C ILE A 193 28.93 -11.38 -13.97
N LEU A 194 27.98 -11.84 -14.81
CA LEU A 194 26.69 -11.21 -15.13
C LEU A 194 25.81 -10.91 -13.88
N ALA A 195 26.40 -10.91 -12.69
CA ALA A 195 25.81 -10.61 -11.41
C ALA A 195 26.78 -9.73 -10.65
N TYR A 196 26.83 -8.45 -11.03
CA TYR A 196 26.68 -7.51 -9.94
C TYR A 196 25.33 -7.86 -9.30
N PRO A 197 25.28 -8.31 -8.03
CA PRO A 197 24.02 -8.44 -7.35
C PRO A 197 23.49 -7.01 -7.26
N ASP A 198 22.71 -6.61 -8.27
CA ASP A 198 22.10 -5.31 -8.30
C ASP A 198 21.19 -5.27 -7.09
N ASN A 199 21.64 -4.50 -6.11
CA ASN A 199 21.00 -4.28 -4.84
C ASN A 199 19.67 -3.57 -5.11
N THR A 200 18.63 -4.36 -5.36
CA THR A 200 17.37 -3.89 -5.93
C THR A 200 16.25 -4.04 -4.91
N VAL A 201 15.56 -2.94 -4.65
CA VAL A 201 14.31 -2.92 -3.87
C VAL A 201 13.14 -2.86 -4.84
N ALA A 202 12.20 -3.80 -4.72
CA ALA A 202 10.95 -3.71 -5.45
C ALA A 202 10.08 -2.62 -4.81
N ALA A 203 9.51 -1.74 -5.62
CA ALA A 203 8.73 -0.61 -5.14
C ALA A 203 7.36 -0.59 -5.82
N SER A 204 6.30 -0.41 -5.06
CA SER A 204 4.95 -0.31 -5.61
C SER A 204 4.10 0.70 -4.86
N VAL A 205 3.09 1.20 -5.56
CA VAL A 205 2.09 2.12 -5.05
C VAL A 205 0.70 1.59 -5.40
N TYR A 206 -0.19 1.62 -4.42
CA TYR A 206 -1.63 1.57 -4.65
C TYR A 206 -2.18 2.98 -4.45
N LEU A 207 -2.88 3.46 -5.46
CA LEU A 207 -3.36 4.83 -5.53
C LEU A 207 -4.87 4.81 -5.64
N LEU A 208 -5.56 5.55 -4.77
CA LEU A 208 -6.98 5.83 -4.85
C LEU A 208 -7.17 7.30 -5.18
N LEU A 209 -7.83 7.60 -6.29
CA LEU A 209 -8.03 8.95 -6.81
C LEU A 209 -9.50 9.32 -6.75
N PHE A 210 -9.85 10.26 -5.88
CA PHE A 210 -11.22 10.62 -5.61
C PHE A 210 -11.69 11.79 -6.48
N ALA A 211 -12.98 11.82 -6.81
CA ALA A 211 -13.57 12.82 -7.68
C ALA A 211 -13.44 14.26 -7.14
N ASN A 212 -13.30 14.42 -5.82
CA ASN A 212 -13.11 15.72 -5.16
C ASN A 212 -11.67 16.29 -5.27
N GLY A 213 -10.74 15.59 -5.92
CA GLY A 213 -9.34 16.01 -6.02
C GLY A 213 -8.42 15.48 -4.91
N THR A 214 -8.92 14.64 -4.00
CA THR A 214 -8.10 13.93 -3.01
C THR A 214 -7.49 12.67 -3.63
N ALA A 215 -6.22 12.41 -3.33
CA ALA A 215 -5.54 11.17 -3.66
C ALA A 215 -5.03 10.50 -2.38
N GLN A 216 -5.32 9.21 -2.18
CA GLN A 216 -4.64 8.39 -1.17
C GLN A 216 -3.61 7.52 -1.83
N VAL A 217 -2.38 7.59 -1.33
CA VAL A 217 -1.25 6.82 -1.83
C VAL A 217 -0.78 5.89 -0.73
N THR A 218 -0.74 4.60 -1.03
CA THR A 218 -0.07 3.61 -0.19
C THR A 218 1.14 3.07 -0.94
N ALA A 219 2.34 3.41 -0.47
CA ALA A 219 3.60 2.94 -1.05
C ALA A 219 4.15 1.75 -0.29
N HIS A 220 4.85 0.88 -1.00
CA HIS A 220 5.52 -0.32 -0.51
C HIS A 220 6.94 -0.39 -1.04
N TRP A 221 7.88 -0.69 -0.15
CA TRP A 221 9.25 -1.08 -0.48
C TRP A 221 9.46 -2.50 0.01
N ILE A 222 9.90 -3.38 -0.89
CA ILE A 222 10.03 -4.81 -0.63
C ILE A 222 11.47 -5.21 -0.96
N ASN A 223 12.24 -5.55 0.08
CA ASN A 223 13.52 -6.21 -0.10
C ASN A 223 13.29 -7.73 -0.22
N GLY A 224 12.80 -8.15 -1.38
CA GLY A 224 12.55 -9.55 -1.70
C GLY A 224 13.63 -10.15 -2.62
N ARG A 225 13.67 -11.47 -2.72
CA ARG A 225 14.60 -12.21 -3.62
C ARG A 225 14.22 -12.10 -5.11
N ILE A 226 13.47 -11.08 -5.50
CA ILE A 226 12.85 -10.98 -6.84
C ILE A 226 13.91 -10.80 -7.93
N TYR A 227 15.03 -10.14 -7.63
CA TYR A 227 16.05 -9.75 -8.63
C TYR A 227 17.46 -10.31 -8.36
N GLY A 228 17.56 -11.47 -7.71
CA GLY A 228 18.79 -12.27 -7.68
C GLY A 228 19.83 -11.92 -6.61
N ALA A 229 19.90 -10.68 -6.13
CA ALA A 229 20.75 -10.32 -5.00
C ALA A 229 20.20 -10.88 -3.67
N VAL A 230 21.09 -11.42 -2.83
CA VAL A 230 20.78 -11.95 -1.50
C VAL A 230 21.42 -11.02 -0.48
N GLY A 231 20.63 -10.33 0.34
CA GLY A 231 21.15 -9.56 1.47
C GLY A 231 20.33 -8.34 1.86
N ASN A 232 20.79 -7.67 2.93
CA ASN A 232 20.22 -6.40 3.38
C ASN A 232 20.54 -5.31 2.37
N GLN A 233 19.56 -4.47 2.07
CA GLN A 233 19.69 -3.37 1.10
C GLN A 233 20.04 -2.10 1.83
N LYS A 234 21.08 -1.38 1.40
CA LYS A 234 21.50 -0.18 2.11
C LYS A 234 20.53 0.99 1.89
N GLY A 235 20.24 1.74 2.94
CA GLY A 235 19.42 2.95 2.92
C GLY A 235 18.01 2.82 3.49
N VAL A 236 17.36 3.96 3.60
CA VAL A 236 16.01 4.12 4.15
C VAL A 236 15.00 4.49 3.06
N PRO A 237 13.76 3.95 3.12
CA PRO A 237 12.68 4.38 2.24
C PRO A 237 12.35 5.86 2.37
N VAL A 238 12.24 6.54 1.24
CA VAL A 238 11.79 7.94 1.18
C VAL A 238 10.85 8.16 -0.01
N VAL A 239 10.04 9.20 0.08
CA VAL A 239 9.18 9.68 -1.01
C VAL A 239 9.65 11.08 -1.41
N VAL A 240 9.86 11.26 -2.70
CA VAL A 240 10.22 12.57 -3.28
C VAL A 240 8.96 13.16 -3.87
N PHE A 241 8.63 14.39 -3.47
CA PHE A 241 7.47 15.14 -3.92
C PHE A 241 7.89 16.31 -4.80
N ALA A 242 7.08 16.59 -5.80
CA ALA A 242 7.14 17.80 -6.60
C ALA A 242 5.72 18.28 -6.94
N GLY A 243 5.59 19.55 -7.35
CA GLY A 243 4.30 20.18 -7.64
C GLY A 243 3.74 20.93 -6.43
N SER A 244 2.43 21.18 -6.45
CA SER A 244 1.75 22.13 -5.54
C SER A 244 0.64 21.47 -4.72
N ALA A 245 0.65 20.15 -4.60
CA ALA A 245 -0.36 19.43 -3.84
C ALA A 245 -0.23 19.70 -2.35
N GLY A 246 -1.36 19.88 -1.66
CA GLY A 246 -1.39 19.83 -0.20
C GLY A 246 -1.09 18.40 0.26
N LEU A 247 -0.15 18.24 1.19
CA LEU A 247 0.26 16.93 1.72
C LEU A 247 -0.32 16.72 3.12
N ASP A 248 -0.86 15.54 3.38
CA ASP A 248 -1.28 15.10 4.71
C ASP A 248 -0.68 13.72 5.02
N PHE A 249 0.08 13.65 6.11
CA PHE A 249 0.81 12.46 6.56
C PHE A 249 0.15 11.78 7.76
N SER A 250 -1.00 12.26 8.24
CA SER A 250 -1.68 11.77 9.45
C SER A 250 -1.96 10.26 9.42
N ALA A 251 -2.26 9.71 8.24
CA ALA A 251 -2.44 8.27 8.03
C ALA A 251 -1.18 7.43 8.35
N SER A 252 -0.02 8.07 8.48
CA SER A 252 1.28 7.47 8.80
C SER A 252 1.84 7.89 10.16
N ASP A 253 1.10 8.64 10.99
CA ASP A 253 1.60 9.12 12.29
C ASP A 253 2.11 7.98 13.18
N HIS A 254 1.41 6.84 13.16
CA HIS A 254 1.74 5.62 13.89
C HIS A 254 3.09 4.98 13.50
N LEU A 255 3.71 5.40 12.39
CA LEU A 255 5.01 4.93 11.93
C LEU A 255 6.17 5.71 12.54
N SER A 256 5.88 6.79 13.27
CA SER A 256 6.88 7.66 13.91
C SER A 256 6.68 7.72 15.42
N SER A 257 7.73 8.10 16.14
CA SER A 257 7.66 8.37 17.57
C SER A 257 8.61 9.51 17.94
N PRO A 258 8.51 10.11 19.14
CA PRO A 258 9.47 11.15 19.55
C PRO A 258 10.95 10.68 19.50
N ALA A 259 11.21 9.40 19.74
CA ALA A 259 12.57 8.82 19.65
C ALA A 259 13.00 8.54 18.20
N HIS A 260 12.03 8.29 17.31
CA HIS A 260 12.23 7.91 15.91
C HIS A 260 11.27 8.70 15.03
N PRO A 261 11.50 10.02 14.88
CA PRO A 261 10.59 10.88 14.14
C PRO A 261 10.71 10.63 12.64
N ALA A 262 9.59 10.81 11.93
CA ALA A 262 9.64 11.02 10.48
C ALA A 262 10.29 12.39 10.20
N SER A 263 10.87 12.57 9.01
CA SER A 263 11.43 13.85 8.59
C SER A 263 10.90 14.29 7.24
N LEU A 264 10.73 15.60 7.08
CA LEU A 264 10.36 16.25 5.82
C LEU A 264 11.40 17.34 5.54
N GLU A 265 12.09 17.22 4.43
CA GLU A 265 13.07 18.20 3.95
C GLU A 265 12.47 18.93 2.75
N GLU A 266 12.25 20.24 2.88
CA GLU A 266 11.71 21.08 1.83
C GLU A 266 12.83 21.86 1.12
N SER A 267 12.65 22.07 -0.17
CA SER A 267 13.55 22.81 -1.06
C SER A 267 12.74 23.53 -2.14
N ASP A 268 13.38 24.42 -2.90
CA ASP A 268 12.73 25.12 -4.01
C ASP A 268 12.22 24.15 -5.10
N ASP A 269 12.87 22.99 -5.25
CA ASP A 269 12.56 21.98 -6.27
C ASP A 269 11.52 20.93 -5.82
N GLY A 270 11.10 20.97 -4.55
CA GLY A 270 10.15 20.02 -3.98
C GLY A 270 10.49 19.61 -2.55
N ALA A 271 9.98 18.45 -2.12
CA ALA A 271 10.18 17.94 -0.77
C ALA A 271 10.60 16.48 -0.76
N VAL A 272 11.41 16.07 0.22
CA VAL A 272 11.73 14.68 0.47
C VAL A 272 11.21 14.29 1.83
N TRP A 273 10.29 13.33 1.85
CA TRP A 273 9.73 12.77 3.08
C TRP A 273 10.33 11.42 3.38
N GLN A 274 10.89 11.30 4.58
CA GLN A 274 11.36 10.05 5.15
C GLN A 274 10.37 9.61 6.25
N PRO A 275 9.46 8.67 5.95
CA PRO A 275 8.43 8.24 6.91
C PRO A 275 8.97 7.38 8.05
N PHE A 276 10.16 6.82 7.90
CA PHE A 276 10.78 5.94 8.90
C PHE A 276 12.15 6.49 9.31
N ALA A 277 12.40 6.65 10.61
CA ALA A 277 13.73 7.02 11.09
C ALA A 277 14.78 5.94 10.75
N ASP A 278 14.36 4.68 10.79
CA ASP A 278 15.15 3.51 10.42
C ASP A 278 14.25 2.34 9.97
N THR A 279 14.87 1.19 9.70
CA THR A 279 14.19 -0.02 9.24
C THR A 279 14.16 -1.12 10.32
N ARG A 280 14.34 -0.78 11.61
CA ARG A 280 14.35 -1.77 12.69
C ARG A 280 13.02 -2.52 12.79
N ILE A 281 13.10 -3.79 13.19
CA ILE A 281 11.94 -4.63 13.48
C ILE A 281 12.01 -4.96 14.96
N VAL A 282 11.08 -4.41 15.73
CA VAL A 282 10.95 -4.69 17.16
C VAL A 282 9.89 -5.78 17.32
N ILE A 283 10.31 -6.96 17.77
CA ILE A 283 9.41 -8.04 18.16
C ILE A 283 9.19 -7.89 19.67
N ARG A 284 8.04 -7.35 20.06
CA ARG A 284 7.68 -7.23 21.47
C ARG A 284 7.16 -8.57 21.97
N HIS A 285 7.80 -9.11 23.00
CA HIS A 285 7.23 -10.22 23.76
C HIS A 285 6.35 -9.64 24.86
N GLU A 286 5.13 -10.15 25.05
CA GLU A 286 4.41 -9.82 26.28
C GLU A 286 5.16 -10.43 27.48
N PRO A 287 5.19 -9.75 28.64
CA PRO A 287 5.78 -10.33 29.83
C PRO A 287 4.98 -11.57 30.19
N THR A 288 5.64 -12.73 30.31
CA THR A 288 4.96 -13.90 30.85
C THR A 288 4.51 -13.59 32.28
N GLY A 289 3.34 -14.09 32.68
CA GLY A 289 2.74 -13.86 34.01
C GLY A 289 3.60 -14.25 35.24
N ASP A 290 4.86 -14.67 35.04
CA ASP A 290 5.88 -14.89 36.08
C ASP A 290 6.69 -13.63 36.43
N GLY A 291 6.42 -12.50 35.78
CA GLY A 291 7.10 -11.23 36.06
C GLY A 291 8.51 -11.14 35.47
N THR A 292 8.88 -12.03 34.53
CA THR A 292 10.05 -11.78 33.70
C THR A 292 9.76 -10.62 32.76
N THR A 293 10.62 -9.60 32.82
CA THR A 293 10.56 -8.41 31.97
C THR A 293 10.47 -8.86 30.52
N ALA A 294 9.41 -8.43 29.82
CA ALA A 294 9.32 -8.47 28.37
C ALA A 294 10.66 -8.05 27.78
N VAL A 295 11.35 -8.97 27.10
CA VAL A 295 12.56 -8.63 26.34
C VAL A 295 12.08 -8.34 24.93
N ASP A 296 12.01 -7.06 24.58
CA ASP A 296 11.86 -6.65 23.20
C ASP A 296 13.05 -7.21 22.41
N VAL A 297 12.76 -8.12 21.47
CA VAL A 297 13.76 -8.60 20.53
C VAL A 297 13.83 -7.57 19.42
N GLU A 298 14.76 -6.64 19.55
CA GLU A 298 15.14 -5.77 18.45
C GLU A 298 15.94 -6.57 17.44
N VAL A 299 15.30 -6.95 16.34
CA VAL A 299 16.06 -7.21 15.12
C VAL A 299 16.51 -5.84 14.67
N GLN A 300 17.79 -5.52 14.92
CA GLN A 300 18.41 -4.33 14.36
C GLN A 300 18.28 -4.41 12.84
N GLY A 301 17.20 -3.81 12.32
CA GLY A 301 17.24 -3.21 11.00
C GLY A 301 18.44 -2.32 11.02
N SER A 302 19.33 -2.52 10.06
CA SER A 302 20.56 -1.79 10.11
C SER A 302 20.20 -0.30 10.04
N ALA A 303 20.82 0.52 10.89
CA ALA A 303 20.91 1.95 10.62
C ALA A 303 21.44 2.21 9.18
N GLU A 304 21.99 1.17 8.56
CA GLU A 304 22.46 1.09 7.20
C GLU A 304 21.42 0.64 6.16
N GLY A 305 20.19 0.15 6.45
CA GLY A 305 19.40 -0.52 5.40
C GLY A 305 18.14 -1.36 5.68
N LEU A 306 17.35 -1.66 4.64
CA LEU A 306 16.17 -2.56 4.64
C LEU A 306 16.59 -4.05 4.68
N VAL A 307 16.16 -4.78 5.72
CA VAL A 307 16.52 -6.20 5.93
C VAL A 307 15.95 -7.12 4.83
N GLN A 308 16.69 -8.17 4.47
CA GLN A 308 16.20 -9.17 3.51
C GLN A 308 14.88 -9.81 3.98
N GLY A 309 13.91 -9.89 3.08
CA GLY A 309 12.57 -10.42 3.36
C GLY A 309 11.64 -9.39 4.03
N ALA A 310 12.14 -8.20 4.37
CA ALA A 310 11.32 -7.15 4.95
C ALA A 310 10.58 -6.36 3.87
N ALA A 311 9.38 -5.92 4.24
CA ALA A 311 8.65 -4.88 3.53
C ALA A 311 8.39 -3.70 4.46
N ARG A 312 8.30 -2.51 3.88
CA ARG A 312 7.83 -1.29 4.56
C ARG A 312 6.73 -0.67 3.74
N SER A 313 5.72 -0.17 4.42
CA SER A 313 4.56 0.44 3.79
C SER A 313 4.21 1.74 4.49
N VAL A 314 3.82 2.74 3.72
CA VAL A 314 3.43 4.06 4.22
C VAL A 314 2.20 4.53 3.47
N THR A 315 1.31 5.27 4.14
CA THR A 315 0.13 5.86 3.50
C THR A 315 0.08 7.36 3.75
N TRP A 316 -0.09 8.14 2.70
CA TRP A 316 -0.30 9.58 2.81
C TRP A 316 -1.42 10.02 1.87
N HIS A 317 -1.89 11.23 2.08
CA HIS A 317 -2.92 11.85 1.27
C HIS A 317 -2.37 13.10 0.57
N MET A 318 -2.89 13.36 -0.62
CA MET A 318 -2.56 14.55 -1.41
C MET A 318 -3.83 15.25 -1.89
N GLY A 319 -3.86 16.57 -1.80
CA GLY A 319 -4.97 17.41 -2.23
C GLY A 319 -4.58 18.23 -3.44
N LEU A 320 -5.26 18.02 -4.57
CA LEU A 320 -5.01 18.75 -5.83
C LEU A 320 -6.10 19.81 -6.12
N GLY A 321 -6.92 20.15 -5.13
CA GLY A 321 -7.97 21.16 -5.19
C GLY A 321 -8.20 21.82 -3.83
N ASP A 322 -9.35 22.44 -3.65
CA ASP A 322 -9.68 23.18 -2.42
C ASP A 322 -10.10 22.26 -1.25
N ALA A 323 -10.34 20.98 -1.51
CA ALA A 323 -10.72 20.02 -0.49
C ALA A 323 -9.50 19.59 0.34
N ALA A 324 -9.68 19.52 1.66
CA ALA A 324 -8.69 18.93 2.55
C ALA A 324 -8.43 17.47 2.12
N PRO A 325 -7.17 17.02 2.02
CA PRO A 325 -6.83 15.68 1.60
C PRO A 325 -7.03 14.67 2.73
N SER A 326 -8.26 14.49 3.19
CA SER A 326 -8.58 13.61 4.31
C SER A 326 -9.66 12.61 3.91
N ILE A 327 -9.54 11.37 4.39
CA ILE A 327 -10.50 10.29 4.14
C ILE A 327 -10.85 9.64 5.48
N ALA A 328 -12.15 9.59 5.80
CA ALA A 328 -12.65 8.93 6.98
C ALA A 328 -12.57 7.41 6.81
N ARG A 329 -11.88 6.73 7.72
CA ARG A 329 -11.86 5.26 7.76
C ARG A 329 -12.96 4.78 8.67
N CYS A 330 -13.87 4.00 8.11
CA CYS A 330 -14.96 3.40 8.88
C CYS A 330 -14.76 1.88 9.01
N ILE A 331 -15.36 1.31 10.04
CA ILE A 331 -15.46 -0.13 10.26
C ILE A 331 -16.91 -0.55 10.49
N ALA A 332 -17.22 -1.78 10.11
CA ALA A 332 -18.46 -2.43 10.54
C ALA A 332 -18.36 -2.80 12.03
N PRO A 333 -19.50 -3.00 12.72
CA PRO A 333 -19.48 -3.45 14.09
C PRO A 333 -18.97 -4.91 14.19
N PRO A 334 -18.35 -5.33 15.31
CA PRO A 334 -17.77 -6.67 15.50
C PRO A 334 -18.70 -7.85 15.15
N ASP A 335 -19.98 -7.74 15.51
CA ASP A 335 -21.01 -8.75 15.27
C ASP A 335 -21.24 -8.98 13.77
N TRP A 336 -21.06 -7.94 12.94
CA TRP A 336 -21.13 -8.05 11.49
C TRP A 336 -20.03 -8.95 10.91
N TYR A 337 -18.79 -8.79 11.39
CA TYR A 337 -17.67 -9.65 10.98
C TYR A 337 -17.91 -11.10 11.37
N ALA A 338 -18.41 -11.35 12.59
CA ALA A 338 -18.78 -12.68 13.05
C ALA A 338 -19.86 -13.31 12.17
N ARG A 339 -20.90 -12.54 11.81
CA ARG A 339 -21.97 -13.00 10.90
C ARG A 339 -21.46 -13.35 9.50
N CYS A 340 -20.41 -12.68 9.04
CA CYS A 340 -19.78 -12.95 7.75
C CYS A 340 -18.70 -14.05 7.81
N CYS A 341 -18.45 -14.64 8.98
CA CYS A 341 -17.34 -15.57 9.21
C CYS A 341 -15.98 -14.97 8.82
N GLU A 342 -15.77 -13.70 9.14
CA GLU A 342 -14.58 -12.92 8.78
C GLU A 342 -13.84 -12.41 10.01
N PHE A 343 -12.52 -12.29 9.87
CA PHE A 343 -11.73 -11.60 10.89
C PHE A 343 -12.00 -10.12 10.82
N ALA A 344 -12.31 -9.57 11.98
CA ALA A 344 -12.45 -8.14 12.12
C ALA A 344 -11.08 -7.46 12.17
N PRO A 345 -10.97 -6.20 11.71
CA PRO A 345 -9.71 -5.50 11.59
C PRO A 345 -9.20 -4.91 12.92
N PHE A 346 -9.86 -5.19 14.04
CA PHE A 346 -9.40 -4.74 15.35
C PHE A 346 -8.32 -5.68 15.91
N PRO A 347 -7.35 -5.14 16.67
CA PRO A 347 -6.44 -5.98 17.44
C PRO A 347 -7.28 -6.89 18.34
N ILE A 348 -7.06 -8.19 18.21
CA ILE A 348 -7.55 -9.15 19.18
C ILE A 348 -6.54 -9.09 20.33
N GLU A 349 -6.96 -8.57 21.49
CA GLU A 349 -6.21 -8.80 22.72
C GLU A 349 -6.29 -10.30 23.00
N LEU A 350 -5.20 -11.00 22.74
CA LEU A 350 -5.06 -12.43 23.01
C LEU A 350 -4.43 -12.55 24.40
N VAL A 351 -5.08 -13.27 25.29
CA VAL A 351 -4.51 -13.53 26.62
C VAL A 351 -3.37 -14.55 26.48
N ASP A 352 -2.36 -14.45 27.34
CA ASP A 352 -1.18 -15.32 27.38
C ASP A 352 -1.50 -16.80 27.05
N GLY A 353 -0.80 -17.36 26.06
CA GLY A 353 -0.98 -18.74 25.58
C GLY A 353 -2.02 -18.94 24.47
N GLU A 354 -2.86 -17.94 24.19
CA GLU A 354 -3.79 -18.00 23.05
C GLU A 354 -3.10 -17.77 21.71
N PHE A 355 -1.97 -17.03 21.68
CA PHE A 355 -1.14 -16.89 20.47
C PHE A 355 -0.53 -18.23 20.05
N ASP A 356 0.00 -18.99 21.00
CA ASP A 356 0.52 -20.34 20.75
C ASP A 356 -0.56 -21.32 20.30
N ARG A 357 -1.79 -21.14 20.81
CA ARG A 357 -2.94 -21.94 20.43
C ARG A 357 -3.44 -21.56 19.04
N LEU A 358 -3.61 -20.27 18.75
CA LEU A 358 -4.01 -19.75 17.45
C LEU A 358 -2.94 -20.08 16.40
N GLY A 359 -1.67 -19.86 16.71
CA GLY A 359 -0.52 -20.24 15.90
C GLY A 359 -0.51 -21.74 15.59
N ARG A 360 -0.72 -22.61 16.59
CA ARG A 360 -0.90 -24.06 16.36
C ARG A 360 -2.11 -24.39 15.51
N VAL A 361 -3.27 -23.80 15.79
CA VAL A 361 -4.50 -24.06 15.03
C VAL A 361 -4.35 -23.60 13.58
N CYS A 362 -3.75 -22.43 13.34
CA CYS A 362 -3.44 -21.91 12.01
C CYS A 362 -2.39 -22.79 11.30
N ALA A 363 -1.33 -23.19 11.99
CA ALA A 363 -0.30 -24.09 11.44
C ALA A 363 -0.88 -25.48 11.12
N GLU A 364 -1.69 -26.06 12.00
CA GLU A 364 -2.39 -27.32 11.76
C GLU A 364 -3.41 -27.19 10.62
N ALA A 365 -4.16 -26.09 10.55
CA ALA A 365 -5.08 -25.83 9.45
C ALA A 365 -4.33 -25.67 8.13
N LEU A 366 -3.20 -24.94 8.12
CA LEU A 366 -2.32 -24.85 6.97
C LEU A 366 -1.80 -26.22 6.56
N LEU A 367 -1.25 -27.02 7.48
CA LEU A 367 -0.72 -28.36 7.21
C LEU A 367 -1.79 -29.35 6.72
N ARG A 368 -3.00 -29.29 7.29
CA ARG A 368 -4.12 -30.17 6.90
C ARG A 368 -4.75 -29.78 5.58
N ASN A 369 -4.69 -28.51 5.21
CA ASN A 369 -5.32 -27.99 3.98
C ASN A 369 -4.29 -27.62 2.89
N SER A 370 -3.00 -27.68 3.18
CA SER A 370 -1.92 -27.51 2.21
C SER A 370 -1.87 -28.75 1.33
N VAL A 371 -2.28 -28.58 0.08
CA VAL A 371 -2.09 -29.60 -0.95
C VAL A 371 -0.62 -29.56 -1.36
N THR A 372 0.18 -30.47 -0.81
CA THR A 372 1.54 -30.70 -1.33
C THR A 372 1.45 -31.50 -2.62
N GLY A 373 1.33 -30.81 -3.75
CA GLY A 373 1.57 -31.39 -5.06
C GLY A 373 3.07 -31.45 -5.32
N ARG A 374 3.62 -32.65 -5.53
CA ARG A 374 4.85 -32.75 -6.33
C ARG A 374 4.45 -32.40 -7.76
N PHE A 375 4.98 -31.31 -8.30
CA PHE A 375 5.11 -31.19 -9.75
C PHE A 375 6.13 -32.24 -10.18
N THR A 376 5.63 -33.38 -10.66
CA THR A 376 6.42 -34.35 -11.44
C THR A 376 6.39 -33.98 -12.91
#